data_AF-A0A258BQ58-F1
#
_entry.id   AF-A0A258BQ58-F1
#
_cell.length_a   1.000
_cell.length_b   1.000
_cell.length_c   1.000
_cell.angle_alpha   90.00
_cell.angle_beta   90.00
_cell.angle_gamma   90.00
#
_symmetry.space_group_name_H-M   'P 1'
#
loop_
_entity.id
_entity.type
_entity.pdbx_description
1 polymer ?
#
loop_
_entity_poly.entity_id
_entity_poly.type
_entity_poly.pdbx_seq_one_letter_code
_entity_poly.pdbx_strand_id
1 'polypeptide(L)'
;MRGVSKERRITMNKFIAAIKRAPKRAATLAIIAAAVIVPAVSFAWGPASRPTYTAASPAPHVTFNSITDNPAHGDERNFVQIKEASASSSTYTEEIALQPGKEYQVYVYYHNNAASNLNDAAHDYKGIALDTTVRAQMPATVKAGEKARFTGIIGASNAQPTEVWDEAYGTTTSGVALRYVQGSAKLNNRGATNGSTLADSIVTTGVKIGHDELNGKVPGCNEYAGYVTFRFKVVQPNFEVTKLVSKSGENKFSESVTANPGDKVDYRIMYENTGSTVQNNVVVKDTLPANVSYVAGSSLMASAASAGQYAKISDNITTATGVNIGSYAPTG
;
A
#
# COMPACT_ATOMS: atom_id res chain seq x y z
N MET A 1 46.02 -23.63 56.02
CA MET A 1 44.85 -22.83 55.61
C MET A 1 45.22 -21.97 54.39
N ARG A 2 44.84 -22.37 53.18
CA ARG A 2 44.83 -21.52 51.98
C ARG A 2 43.61 -21.93 51.16
N GLY A 3 42.54 -21.14 51.25
CA GLY A 3 41.36 -21.30 50.42
C GLY A 3 41.61 -20.64 49.06
N VAL A 4 41.57 -21.44 48.00
CA VAL A 4 41.57 -20.96 46.63
C VAL A 4 40.11 -20.66 46.26
N SER A 5 39.83 -19.37 46.02
CA SER A 5 38.56 -18.88 45.49
C SER A 5 38.33 -19.47 44.10
N LYS A 6 37.16 -20.12 43.91
CA LYS A 6 36.74 -20.69 42.63
C LYS A 6 35.96 -19.61 41.89
N GLU A 7 36.65 -18.83 41.05
CA GLU A 7 36.01 -17.93 40.08
C GLU A 7 35.06 -18.74 39.17
N ARG A 8 33.76 -18.49 39.27
CA ARG A 8 32.79 -19.00 38.27
C ARG A 8 32.69 -17.97 37.15
N ARG A 9 33.39 -18.21 36.05
CA ARG A 9 33.09 -17.60 34.75
C ARG A 9 31.68 -18.03 34.34
N ILE A 10 30.76 -17.07 34.26
CA ILE A 10 29.50 -17.26 33.54
C ILE A 10 29.80 -16.94 32.07
N THR A 11 30.18 -17.97 31.31
CA THR A 11 30.27 -17.88 29.86
C THR A 11 28.85 -18.00 29.32
N MET A 12 28.28 -16.90 28.84
CA MET A 12 26.95 -16.89 28.24
C MET A 12 27.08 -17.49 26.83
N ASN A 13 26.76 -18.78 26.70
CA ASN A 13 26.67 -19.46 25.41
C ASN A 13 25.62 -18.74 24.54
N LYS A 14 25.99 -18.55 23.26
CA LYS A 14 25.20 -17.97 22.17
C LYS A 14 23.68 -18.13 22.35
N PHE A 15 22.99 -17.05 22.71
CA PHE A 15 21.53 -16.95 22.61
C PHE A 15 21.17 -16.11 21.39
N ILE A 16 21.28 -16.71 20.21
CA ILE A 16 20.42 -16.31 19.08
C ILE A 16 19.12 -17.10 19.28
N ALA A 17 18.17 -16.49 19.97
CA ALA A 17 16.80 -16.98 20.02
C ALA A 17 15.91 -15.96 19.30
N ALA A 18 15.50 -16.35 18.08
CA ALA A 18 14.60 -15.62 17.23
C ALA A 18 13.32 -15.21 17.96
N ILE A 19 12.99 -13.91 17.94
CA ILE A 19 11.62 -13.46 18.20
C ILE A 19 10.91 -13.36 16.85
N LYS A 20 10.49 -14.52 16.33
CA LYS A 20 9.38 -14.58 15.35
C LYS A 20 8.08 -14.66 16.15
N ARG A 21 7.32 -13.56 16.09
CA ARG A 21 5.84 -13.46 15.97
C ARG A 21 5.40 -12.16 16.62
N ALA A 22 5.08 -11.17 15.79
CA ALA A 22 4.29 -10.03 16.22
C ALA A 22 2.95 -10.53 16.82
N PRO A 23 2.48 -9.98 17.94
CA PRO A 23 1.17 -10.31 18.48
C PRO A 23 0.06 -9.85 17.53
N LYS A 24 -1.00 -10.66 17.42
CA LYS A 24 -2.18 -10.50 16.54
C LYS A 24 -3.08 -9.28 16.88
N ARG A 25 -2.54 -8.16 17.32
CA ARG A 25 -3.30 -6.92 17.50
C ARG A 25 -2.68 -5.83 16.63
N ALA A 26 -2.93 -5.96 15.34
CA ALA A 26 -2.72 -4.88 14.39
C ALA A 26 -3.46 -3.64 14.93
N ALA A 27 -2.75 -2.51 14.99
CA ALA A 27 -3.37 -1.21 15.11
C ALA A 27 -4.51 -1.15 14.08
N THR A 28 -5.72 -0.88 14.57
CA THR A 28 -6.93 -0.78 13.76
C THR A 28 -6.81 0.46 12.87
N LEU A 29 -6.10 0.31 11.75
CA LEU A 29 -6.26 1.21 10.61
C LEU A 29 -7.68 0.95 10.10
N ALA A 30 -8.50 1.99 9.99
CA ALA A 30 -9.83 1.89 9.43
C ALA A 30 -9.71 1.30 8.01
N ILE A 31 -10.02 0.02 7.88
CA ILE A 31 -10.07 -0.70 6.61
C ILE A 31 -11.46 -0.37 6.03
N ILE A 32 -11.55 0.64 5.17
CA ILE A 32 -12.69 0.75 4.27
C ILE A 32 -12.45 -0.29 3.16
N ALA A 33 -12.77 -1.54 3.45
CA ALA A 33 -12.88 -2.59 2.44
C ALA A 33 -14.31 -2.58 1.93
N ALA A 34 -14.55 -1.93 0.79
CA ALA A 34 -15.72 -2.25 -0.01
C ALA A 34 -15.46 -3.60 -0.69
N ALA A 35 -15.84 -4.69 -0.01
CA ALA A 35 -15.78 -6.03 -0.56
C ALA A 35 -16.93 -6.23 -1.55
N VAL A 36 -16.71 -5.87 -2.82
CA VAL A 36 -17.51 -6.40 -3.93
C VAL A 36 -16.80 -7.66 -4.40
N ILE A 37 -17.38 -8.83 -4.10
CA ILE A 37 -16.89 -10.12 -4.57
C ILE A 37 -17.24 -10.21 -6.07
N VAL A 38 -16.27 -9.94 -6.94
CA VAL A 38 -16.37 -10.32 -8.36
C VAL A 38 -16.19 -11.85 -8.43
N PRO A 39 -17.14 -12.62 -8.97
CA PRO A 39 -17.05 -14.07 -9.06
C PRO A 39 -15.77 -14.50 -9.76
N ALA A 40 -15.16 -15.57 -9.26
CA ALA A 40 -13.96 -16.18 -9.83
C ALA A 40 -14.30 -16.90 -11.16
N VAL A 41 -14.43 -16.16 -12.25
CA VAL A 41 -14.38 -16.72 -13.61
C VAL A 41 -13.52 -15.83 -14.53
N SER A 42 -12.39 -16.40 -14.95
CA SER A 42 -11.60 -16.24 -16.19
C SER A 42 -11.54 -14.93 -16.99
N PHE A 43 -10.31 -14.62 -17.42
CA PHE A 43 -9.78 -13.54 -18.29
C PHE A 43 -9.36 -12.25 -17.56
N ALA A 44 -8.17 -11.74 -17.92
CA ALA A 44 -7.62 -10.47 -17.42
C ALA A 44 -8.53 -9.28 -17.78
N TRP A 45 -9.32 -9.41 -18.85
CA TRP A 45 -10.33 -8.45 -19.28
C TRP A 45 -11.69 -9.11 -19.49
N GLY A 46 -12.76 -8.31 -19.40
CA GLY A 46 -14.11 -8.77 -19.66
C GLY A 46 -15.13 -7.65 -19.94
N PRO A 47 -16.40 -8.01 -20.16
CA PRO A 47 -16.91 -9.39 -20.18
C PRO A 47 -16.42 -10.18 -21.41
N ALA A 48 -16.35 -11.51 -21.30
CA ALA A 48 -15.93 -12.37 -22.41
C ALA A 48 -16.86 -12.28 -23.64
N SER A 49 -18.12 -11.87 -23.42
CA SER A 49 -19.12 -11.62 -24.47
C SER A 49 -19.01 -10.24 -25.12
N ARG A 50 -18.05 -9.40 -24.71
CA ARG A 50 -17.83 -8.06 -25.29
C ARG A 50 -17.51 -8.20 -26.79
N PRO A 51 -18.30 -7.61 -27.69
CA PRO A 51 -17.99 -7.58 -29.12
C PRO A 51 -16.68 -6.82 -29.37
N THR A 52 -15.92 -7.23 -30.39
CA THR A 52 -14.69 -6.55 -30.80
C THR A 52 -14.83 -5.89 -32.17
N TYR A 53 -14.10 -4.81 -32.37
CA TYR A 53 -14.11 -3.96 -33.55
C TYR A 53 -12.69 -3.65 -34.00
N THR A 54 -12.56 -2.97 -35.14
CA THR A 54 -11.28 -2.45 -35.62
C THR A 54 -11.35 -0.93 -35.78
N ALA A 55 -10.19 -0.26 -35.82
CA ALA A 55 -10.12 1.18 -36.06
C ALA A 55 -10.77 1.57 -37.40
N ALA A 56 -10.73 0.68 -38.41
CA ALA A 56 -11.37 0.88 -39.71
C ALA A 56 -12.88 0.61 -39.71
N SER A 57 -13.38 -0.18 -38.75
CA SER A 57 -14.79 -0.56 -38.62
C SER A 57 -15.26 -0.38 -37.16
N PRO A 58 -15.41 0.87 -36.69
CA PRO A 58 -15.84 1.17 -35.33
C PRO A 58 -17.27 0.70 -35.03
N ALA A 59 -17.64 0.69 -33.75
CA ALA A 59 -18.90 0.14 -33.30
C ALA A 59 -20.10 1.00 -33.74
N PRO A 60 -21.24 0.39 -34.09
CA PRO A 60 -22.47 1.11 -34.43
C PRO A 60 -23.26 1.60 -33.19
N HIS A 61 -22.71 1.43 -31.99
CA HIS A 61 -23.30 1.77 -30.69
C HIS A 61 -22.20 2.08 -29.66
N VAL A 62 -22.59 2.64 -28.52
CA VAL A 62 -21.67 2.90 -27.40
C VAL A 62 -21.12 1.59 -26.85
N THR A 63 -19.81 1.44 -26.90
CA THR A 63 -19.08 0.35 -26.26
C THR A 63 -17.69 0.85 -25.92
N PHE A 64 -17.06 0.27 -24.90
CA PHE A 64 -15.76 0.72 -24.44
C PHE A 64 -14.67 -0.29 -24.75
N ASN A 65 -13.50 0.23 -25.14
CA ASN A 65 -12.24 -0.50 -25.18
C ASN A 65 -12.32 -1.84 -25.91
N SER A 66 -12.96 -1.81 -27.07
CA SER A 66 -13.35 -2.95 -27.90
C SER A 66 -12.67 -2.94 -29.27
N ILE A 67 -11.85 -1.93 -29.58
CA ILE A 67 -11.00 -1.93 -30.78
C ILE A 67 -9.73 -2.76 -30.53
N THR A 68 -9.41 -3.68 -31.43
CA THR A 68 -8.25 -4.59 -31.27
C THR A 68 -6.96 -4.10 -31.92
N ASP A 69 -7.03 -3.05 -32.74
CA ASP A 69 -5.93 -2.56 -33.59
C ASP A 69 -5.83 -1.03 -33.58
N ASN A 70 -6.04 -0.40 -32.41
CA ASN A 70 -5.90 1.04 -32.28
C ASN A 70 -4.45 1.45 -32.64
N PRO A 71 -4.23 2.39 -33.57
CA PRO A 71 -2.88 2.75 -34.00
C PRO A 71 -2.02 3.42 -32.91
N ALA A 72 -2.64 4.01 -31.89
CA ALA A 72 -1.94 4.65 -30.77
C ALA A 72 -1.78 3.71 -29.56
N HIS A 73 -2.75 2.83 -29.30
CA HIS A 73 -2.81 1.99 -28.09
C HIS A 73 -2.58 0.49 -28.34
N GLY A 74 -2.87 0.01 -29.55
CA GLY A 74 -2.94 -1.41 -29.87
C GLY A 74 -4.30 -2.02 -29.50
N ASP A 75 -4.29 -3.17 -28.84
CA ASP A 75 -5.51 -3.83 -28.39
C ASP A 75 -6.04 -3.13 -27.13
N GLU A 76 -7.17 -2.43 -27.27
CA GLU A 76 -7.73 -1.63 -26.18
C GLU A 76 -8.31 -2.47 -25.05
N ARG A 77 -8.46 -3.78 -25.24
CA ARG A 77 -8.95 -4.67 -24.18
C ARG A 77 -7.96 -4.78 -23.02
N ASN A 78 -6.67 -4.52 -23.27
CA ASN A 78 -5.64 -4.26 -22.27
C ASN A 78 -5.60 -2.76 -21.98
N PHE A 79 -6.30 -2.34 -20.94
CA PHE A 79 -6.47 -0.94 -20.58
C PHE A 79 -6.13 -0.62 -19.13
N VAL A 80 -5.73 -1.60 -18.32
CA VAL A 80 -5.28 -1.42 -16.95
C VAL A 80 -3.83 -1.78 -16.84
N GLN A 81 -3.02 -0.82 -16.41
CA GLN A 81 -1.57 -1.02 -16.29
C GLN A 81 -1.04 -0.34 -15.04
N ILE A 82 0.14 -0.77 -14.58
CA ILE A 82 0.75 -0.29 -13.34
C ILE A 82 2.20 0.09 -13.61
N LYS A 83 2.68 1.13 -12.93
CA LYS A 83 4.10 1.46 -12.84
C LYS A 83 4.46 1.93 -11.44
N GLU A 84 5.75 1.91 -11.11
CA GLU A 84 6.25 2.67 -9.96
C GLU A 84 6.02 4.18 -10.22
N ALA A 85 5.55 4.91 -9.21
CA ALA A 85 5.01 6.26 -9.40
C ALA A 85 6.04 7.25 -9.98
N SER A 86 7.30 7.13 -9.58
CA SER A 86 8.43 7.97 -10.03
C SER A 86 9.07 7.48 -11.34
N ALA A 87 8.76 6.28 -11.81
CA ALA A 87 9.26 5.75 -13.06
C ALA A 87 8.74 6.52 -14.29
N SER A 88 9.44 6.40 -15.42
CA SER A 88 9.02 6.96 -16.71
C SER A 88 7.62 6.49 -17.11
N SER A 89 6.89 7.30 -17.90
CA SER A 89 5.59 6.91 -18.45
C SER A 89 5.66 5.69 -19.38
N SER A 90 6.82 5.40 -19.95
CA SER A 90 7.04 4.25 -20.83
C SER A 90 7.15 2.90 -20.11
N THR A 91 7.03 2.86 -18.78
CA THR A 91 7.25 1.64 -17.98
C THR A 91 5.97 1.04 -17.41
N TYR A 92 4.80 1.35 -17.99
CA TYR A 92 3.56 0.68 -17.62
C TYR A 92 3.61 -0.79 -17.99
N THR A 93 3.18 -1.65 -17.06
CA THR A 93 3.15 -3.11 -17.23
C THR A 93 1.84 -3.68 -16.69
N GLU A 94 1.46 -4.87 -17.15
CA GLU A 94 0.34 -5.64 -16.59
C GLU A 94 0.76 -6.44 -15.34
N GLU A 95 2.06 -6.68 -15.17
CA GLU A 95 2.60 -7.35 -13.98
C GLU A 95 3.77 -6.55 -13.39
N ILE A 96 3.80 -6.37 -12.07
CA ILE A 96 4.86 -5.64 -11.38
C ILE A 96 5.22 -6.23 -10.01
N ALA A 97 6.50 -6.15 -9.63
CA ALA A 97 6.96 -6.46 -8.29
C ALA A 97 6.77 -5.26 -7.35
N LEU A 98 5.94 -5.43 -6.32
CA LEU A 98 5.62 -4.44 -5.30
C LEU A 98 6.62 -4.46 -4.15
N GLN A 99 7.29 -3.33 -3.96
CA GLN A 99 8.28 -3.08 -2.92
C GLN A 99 7.70 -2.24 -1.77
N PRO A 100 7.88 -2.65 -0.51
CA PRO A 100 7.51 -1.83 0.65
C PRO A 100 8.11 -0.42 0.61
N GLY A 101 7.32 0.57 1.03
CA GLY A 101 7.71 1.99 1.06
C GLY A 101 7.55 2.74 -0.26
N LYS A 102 7.41 2.04 -1.39
CA LYS A 102 7.21 2.65 -2.71
C LYS A 102 5.75 3.00 -2.98
N GLU A 103 5.57 3.99 -3.85
CA GLU A 103 4.28 4.35 -4.43
C GLU A 103 4.21 3.86 -5.88
N TYR A 104 3.01 3.50 -6.30
CA TYR A 104 2.72 3.01 -7.62
C TYR A 104 1.55 3.78 -8.21
N GLN A 105 1.52 3.90 -9.52
CA GLN A 105 0.46 4.52 -10.27
C GLN A 105 -0.23 3.46 -11.14
N VAL A 106 -1.54 3.37 -11.00
CA VAL A 106 -2.42 2.60 -11.87
C VAL A 106 -2.93 3.53 -12.96
N TYR A 107 -3.03 3.00 -14.17
CA TYR A 107 -3.54 3.65 -15.37
C TYR A 107 -4.74 2.85 -15.87
N VAL A 108 -5.83 3.55 -16.21
CA VAL A 108 -7.07 2.98 -16.75
C VAL A 108 -7.45 3.76 -18.01
N TYR A 109 -7.14 3.22 -19.18
CA TYR A 109 -7.50 3.82 -20.47
C TYR A 109 -8.99 3.66 -20.75
N TYR A 110 -9.63 4.67 -21.33
CA TYR A 110 -11.00 4.59 -21.81
C TYR A 110 -11.13 5.14 -23.23
N HIS A 111 -11.93 4.47 -24.03
CA HIS A 111 -12.32 4.93 -25.36
C HIS A 111 -13.72 4.40 -25.67
N ASN A 112 -14.67 5.31 -25.89
CA ASN A 112 -15.95 4.97 -26.47
C ASN A 112 -15.77 4.71 -27.97
N ASN A 113 -15.90 3.45 -28.38
CA ASN A 113 -15.64 3.01 -29.75
C ASN A 113 -16.82 3.19 -30.71
N ALA A 114 -17.88 3.87 -30.30
CA ALA A 114 -18.93 4.26 -31.23
C ALA A 114 -18.35 5.10 -32.37
N ALA A 115 -18.80 4.84 -33.60
CA ALA A 115 -18.37 5.60 -34.77
C ALA A 115 -18.68 7.10 -34.61
N SER A 116 -17.76 7.97 -35.03
CA SER A 116 -17.85 9.42 -34.81
C SER A 116 -19.08 10.07 -35.45
N ASN A 117 -19.52 9.57 -36.59
CA ASN A 117 -20.72 10.06 -37.28
C ASN A 117 -22.01 9.83 -36.47
N LEU A 118 -21.98 9.01 -35.42
CA LEU A 118 -23.12 8.76 -34.56
C LEU A 118 -23.28 9.80 -33.45
N ASN A 119 -22.34 10.74 -33.32
CA ASN A 119 -22.37 11.78 -32.31
C ASN A 119 -23.30 12.96 -32.67
N ASP A 120 -23.90 12.98 -33.87
CA ASP A 120 -24.69 14.11 -34.36
C ASP A 120 -26.20 13.99 -34.08
N ALA A 121 -26.92 15.09 -34.30
CA ALA A 121 -28.37 15.14 -34.13
C ALA A 121 -29.15 14.26 -35.14
N ALA A 122 -28.59 14.03 -36.34
CA ALA A 122 -29.24 13.19 -37.35
C ALA A 122 -29.27 11.72 -36.94
N HIS A 123 -28.37 11.32 -36.05
CA HIS A 123 -28.29 9.99 -35.44
C HIS A 123 -28.76 9.97 -33.98
N ASP A 124 -29.47 11.01 -33.54
CA ASP A 124 -29.98 11.15 -32.16
C ASP A 124 -28.88 10.99 -31.10
N TYR A 125 -27.68 11.46 -31.40
CA TYR A 125 -26.51 11.40 -30.50
C TYR A 125 -26.16 9.99 -30.00
N LYS A 126 -26.56 8.93 -30.73
CA LYS A 126 -26.39 7.53 -30.30
C LYS A 126 -24.94 7.09 -30.09
N GLY A 127 -23.97 7.86 -30.59
CA GLY A 127 -22.55 7.65 -30.37
C GLY A 127 -22.03 8.18 -29.03
N ILE A 128 -22.82 8.96 -28.29
CA ILE A 128 -22.42 9.55 -27.02
C ILE A 128 -22.78 8.62 -25.86
N ALA A 129 -21.76 8.19 -25.11
CA ALA A 129 -21.96 7.45 -23.87
C ALA A 129 -22.54 8.37 -22.79
N LEU A 130 -23.50 7.86 -22.01
CA LEU A 130 -24.20 8.61 -20.95
C LEU A 130 -23.91 8.00 -19.58
N ASP A 131 -23.86 8.85 -18.55
CA ASP A 131 -23.52 8.44 -17.18
C ASP A 131 -22.24 7.60 -17.11
N THR A 132 -21.26 7.96 -17.94
CA THR A 132 -20.00 7.23 -18.02
C THR A 132 -19.26 7.31 -16.69
N THR A 133 -19.00 6.15 -16.09
CA THR A 133 -18.29 6.03 -14.82
C THR A 133 -17.02 5.20 -14.97
N VAL A 134 -15.98 5.61 -14.24
CA VAL A 134 -14.79 4.79 -14.00
C VAL A 134 -14.76 4.39 -12.53
N ARG A 135 -14.52 3.10 -12.26
CA ARG A 135 -14.33 2.52 -10.93
C ARG A 135 -13.07 1.67 -10.93
N ALA A 136 -12.34 1.70 -9.83
CA ALA A 136 -11.15 0.89 -9.63
C ALA A 136 -11.30 0.01 -8.38
N GLN A 137 -10.67 -1.15 -8.38
CA GLN A 137 -10.62 -2.06 -7.23
C GLN A 137 -9.18 -2.50 -6.99
N MET A 138 -8.80 -2.60 -5.71
CA MET A 138 -7.50 -3.14 -5.31
C MET A 138 -7.59 -3.81 -3.93
N PRO A 139 -6.77 -4.82 -3.63
CA PRO A 139 -6.78 -5.49 -2.33
C PRO A 139 -6.20 -4.59 -1.24
N ALA A 140 -6.77 -4.66 -0.03
CA ALA A 140 -6.25 -3.92 1.12
C ALA A 140 -4.93 -4.52 1.67
N THR A 141 -4.71 -5.81 1.46
CA THR A 141 -3.54 -6.58 1.94
C THR A 141 -3.17 -7.67 0.95
N VAL A 142 -1.90 -8.00 0.88
CA VAL A 142 -1.34 -9.02 -0.02
C VAL A 142 -0.34 -9.86 0.79
N LYS A 143 -0.44 -11.20 0.74
CA LYS A 143 0.57 -12.06 1.37
C LYS A 143 1.75 -12.28 0.43
N ALA A 144 2.88 -12.71 1.01
CA ALA A 144 4.05 -13.11 0.24
C ALA A 144 3.68 -14.17 -0.82
N GLY A 145 4.06 -13.93 -2.07
CA GLY A 145 3.81 -14.83 -3.20
C GLY A 145 2.39 -14.80 -3.77
N GLU A 146 1.44 -14.06 -3.18
CA GLU A 146 0.09 -13.90 -3.74
C GLU A 146 0.07 -12.77 -4.80
N LYS A 147 -0.80 -12.91 -5.82
CA LYS A 147 -1.07 -11.85 -6.80
C LYS A 147 -2.06 -10.84 -6.22
N ALA A 148 -1.61 -9.60 -6.07
CA ALA A 148 -2.47 -8.45 -5.86
C ALA A 148 -3.17 -8.11 -7.17
N ARG A 149 -4.50 -7.97 -7.17
CA ARG A 149 -5.29 -7.71 -8.38
C ARG A 149 -5.82 -6.28 -8.40
N PHE A 150 -5.49 -5.54 -9.45
CA PHE A 150 -5.96 -4.17 -9.67
C PHE A 150 -6.92 -4.19 -10.84
N THR A 151 -8.20 -3.91 -10.60
CA THR A 151 -9.23 -3.94 -11.63
C THR A 151 -9.66 -2.52 -11.96
N GLY A 152 -9.66 -2.17 -13.25
CA GLY A 152 -10.28 -0.96 -13.77
C GLY A 152 -11.59 -1.33 -14.46
N ILE A 153 -12.66 -0.60 -14.16
CA ILE A 153 -14.01 -0.84 -14.66
C ILE A 153 -14.51 0.46 -15.29
N ILE A 154 -15.03 0.37 -16.51
CA ILE A 154 -15.61 1.48 -17.26
C ILE A 154 -17.03 1.09 -17.61
N GLY A 155 -18.00 1.96 -17.37
CA GLY A 155 -19.39 1.71 -17.71
C GLY A 155 -20.12 2.96 -18.12
N ALA A 156 -21.25 2.78 -18.79
CA ALA A 156 -22.20 3.84 -19.14
C ALA A 156 -23.61 3.25 -19.22
N SER A 157 -24.63 4.07 -18.97
CA SER A 157 -26.02 3.63 -18.89
C SER A 157 -26.57 3.13 -20.23
N ASN A 158 -26.00 3.56 -21.35
CA ASN A 158 -26.37 3.17 -22.71
C ASN A 158 -25.29 2.33 -23.43
N ALA A 159 -24.24 1.88 -22.74
CA ALA A 159 -23.22 1.04 -23.34
C ALA A 159 -23.68 -0.42 -23.51
N GLN A 160 -23.13 -1.09 -24.52
CA GLN A 160 -23.34 -2.52 -24.76
C GLN A 160 -21.97 -3.21 -24.91
N PRO A 161 -21.48 -3.96 -23.90
CA PRO A 161 -22.09 -4.16 -22.57
C PRO A 161 -22.08 -2.88 -21.71
N THR A 162 -22.89 -2.86 -20.64
CA THR A 162 -23.03 -1.69 -19.74
C THR A 162 -21.76 -1.39 -18.94
N GLU A 163 -20.91 -2.39 -18.72
CA GLU A 163 -19.58 -2.25 -18.13
C GLU A 163 -18.58 -3.16 -18.84
N VAL A 164 -17.33 -2.71 -18.90
CA VAL A 164 -16.14 -3.47 -19.29
C VAL A 164 -15.10 -3.38 -18.19
N TRP A 165 -14.26 -4.39 -18.03
CA TRP A 165 -13.18 -4.38 -17.04
C TRP A 165 -11.90 -4.98 -17.59
N ASP A 166 -10.79 -4.60 -16.96
CA ASP A 166 -9.47 -5.17 -17.17
C ASP A 166 -8.68 -5.18 -15.87
N GLU A 167 -7.64 -6.00 -15.81
CA GLU A 167 -6.91 -6.34 -14.61
C GLU A 167 -5.39 -6.27 -14.84
N ALA A 168 -4.69 -5.63 -13.90
CA ALA A 168 -3.24 -5.74 -13.76
C ALA A 168 -2.89 -6.36 -12.41
N TYR A 169 -1.68 -6.90 -12.29
CA TYR A 169 -1.25 -7.68 -11.14
C TYR A 169 0.04 -7.16 -10.50
N GLY A 170 0.06 -7.18 -9.18
CA GLY A 170 1.25 -6.97 -8.37
C GLY A 170 1.68 -8.24 -7.65
N THR A 171 2.96 -8.45 -7.43
CA THR A 171 3.47 -9.53 -6.55
C THR A 171 4.41 -8.97 -5.50
N THR A 172 4.55 -9.65 -4.37
CA THR A 172 5.46 -9.21 -3.30
C THR A 172 6.10 -10.40 -2.59
N THR A 173 7.31 -10.21 -2.06
CA THR A 173 8.09 -11.24 -1.34
C THR A 173 7.73 -11.32 0.14
N SER A 174 6.91 -10.41 0.66
CA SER A 174 6.54 -10.33 2.07
C SER A 174 5.09 -9.89 2.24
N GLY A 175 4.51 -10.04 3.44
CA GLY A 175 3.16 -9.54 3.69
C GLY A 175 3.13 -8.01 3.70
N VAL A 176 2.28 -7.41 2.88
CA VAL A 176 2.13 -5.95 2.75
C VAL A 176 0.66 -5.53 2.78
N ALA A 177 0.45 -4.25 3.06
CA ALA A 177 -0.83 -3.58 2.92
C ALA A 177 -0.74 -2.57 1.77
N LEU A 178 -1.81 -2.43 0.99
CA LEU A 178 -1.90 -1.41 -0.07
C LEU A 178 -2.81 -0.28 0.40
N ARG A 179 -2.37 0.95 0.22
CA ARG A 179 -3.12 2.14 0.68
C ARG A 179 -3.31 3.11 -0.47
N TYR A 180 -4.57 3.43 -0.75
CA TYR A 180 -4.89 4.45 -1.73
C TYR A 180 -4.30 5.79 -1.30
N VAL A 181 -3.70 6.52 -2.23
CA VAL A 181 -3.25 7.88 -1.98
C VAL A 181 -4.43 8.81 -2.23
N GLN A 182 -5.03 9.36 -1.17
CA GLN A 182 -6.18 10.25 -1.27
C GLN A 182 -5.90 11.46 -2.19
N GLY A 183 -6.89 11.84 -3.00
CA GLY A 183 -6.77 12.94 -3.97
C GLY A 183 -5.81 12.67 -5.13
N SER A 184 -5.33 11.43 -5.30
CA SER A 184 -4.37 11.10 -6.36
C SER A 184 -5.01 10.81 -7.72
N ALA A 185 -6.33 10.62 -7.77
CA ALA A 185 -6.99 10.26 -9.02
C ALA A 185 -7.03 11.45 -9.98
N LYS A 186 -6.58 11.24 -11.23
CA LYS A 186 -6.49 12.26 -12.28
C LYS A 186 -7.12 11.78 -13.56
N LEU A 187 -7.96 12.61 -14.17
CA LEU A 187 -8.45 12.42 -15.54
C LEU A 187 -7.49 13.08 -16.52
N ASN A 188 -7.12 12.38 -17.58
CA ASN A 188 -6.32 12.91 -18.67
C ASN A 188 -7.04 12.65 -20.00
N ASN A 189 -7.26 13.70 -20.78
CA ASN A 189 -7.90 13.63 -22.10
C ASN A 189 -7.53 14.88 -22.91
N ARG A 190 -8.20 15.12 -24.03
CA ARG A 190 -7.96 16.28 -24.91
C ARG A 190 -8.99 17.41 -24.74
N GLY A 191 -9.92 17.28 -23.80
CA GLY A 191 -11.00 18.22 -23.57
C GLY A 191 -10.77 19.12 -22.36
N ALA A 192 -11.79 19.90 -21.99
CA ALA A 192 -11.68 20.87 -20.90
C ALA A 192 -11.52 20.25 -19.50
N THR A 193 -11.81 18.96 -19.32
CA THR A 193 -11.61 18.27 -18.02
C THR A 193 -10.20 17.69 -17.84
N ASN A 194 -9.31 17.82 -18.83
CA ASN A 194 -7.95 17.30 -18.75
C ASN A 194 -7.20 17.83 -17.50
N GLY A 195 -6.57 16.93 -16.74
CA GLY A 195 -5.84 17.25 -15.51
C GLY A 195 -6.70 17.36 -14.24
N SER A 196 -8.03 17.23 -14.37
CA SER A 196 -8.96 17.30 -13.23
C SER A 196 -8.65 16.23 -12.18
N THR A 197 -8.75 16.62 -10.91
CA THR A 197 -8.76 15.65 -9.79
C THR A 197 -10.12 15.00 -9.71
N LEU A 198 -10.16 13.67 -9.72
CA LEU A 198 -11.38 12.89 -9.51
C LEU A 198 -11.56 12.58 -8.02
N ALA A 199 -12.80 12.36 -7.61
CA ALA A 199 -13.11 12.01 -6.23
C ALA A 199 -12.54 10.64 -5.83
N ASP A 200 -12.20 10.50 -4.55
CA ASP A 200 -11.71 9.24 -3.96
C ASP A 200 -12.73 8.09 -4.04
N SER A 201 -13.99 8.40 -4.37
CA SER A 201 -15.02 7.38 -4.63
C SER A 201 -14.69 6.49 -5.82
N ILE A 202 -13.66 6.81 -6.62
CA ILE A 202 -13.15 5.94 -7.70
C ILE A 202 -12.81 4.52 -7.19
N VAL A 203 -12.30 4.38 -5.96
CA VAL A 203 -12.00 3.06 -5.36
C VAL A 203 -13.17 2.47 -4.55
N THR A 204 -14.35 3.07 -4.62
CA THR A 204 -15.58 2.58 -3.96
C THR A 204 -16.74 2.50 -4.96
N THR A 205 -17.52 3.57 -5.11
CA THR A 205 -18.73 3.59 -5.95
C THR A 205 -18.45 3.94 -7.42
N GLY A 206 -17.26 4.45 -7.73
CA GLY A 206 -16.90 5.01 -9.03
C GLY A 206 -17.06 6.54 -9.08
N VAL A 207 -16.63 7.12 -10.19
CA VAL A 207 -16.68 8.56 -10.51
C VAL A 207 -17.16 8.76 -11.93
N LYS A 208 -17.96 9.81 -12.17
CA LYS A 208 -18.32 10.22 -13.53
C LYS A 208 -17.12 10.87 -14.23
N ILE A 209 -16.97 10.57 -15.50
CA ILE A 209 -16.01 11.23 -16.40
C ILE A 209 -16.74 11.85 -17.58
N GLY A 210 -16.10 12.78 -18.27
CA GLY A 210 -16.59 13.34 -19.53
C GLY A 210 -15.48 14.15 -20.19
N HIS A 211 -15.65 14.52 -21.46
CA HIS A 211 -14.60 15.18 -22.22
C HIS A 211 -14.39 16.63 -21.77
N ASP A 212 -15.44 17.44 -21.82
CA ASP A 212 -15.39 18.87 -21.47
C ASP A 212 -16.00 19.20 -20.10
N GLU A 213 -16.83 18.30 -19.58
CA GLU A 213 -17.41 18.41 -18.23
C GLU A 213 -17.46 17.03 -17.57
N LEU A 214 -17.37 16.97 -16.24
CA LEU A 214 -17.51 15.72 -15.47
C LEU A 214 -18.98 15.30 -15.31
N ASN A 215 -19.73 15.28 -16.42
CA ASN A 215 -21.18 15.08 -16.45
C ASN A 215 -21.59 13.66 -16.89
N GLY A 216 -20.63 12.78 -17.21
CA GLY A 216 -20.90 11.42 -17.69
C GLY A 216 -20.99 11.29 -19.21
N LYS A 217 -20.85 12.38 -19.98
CA LYS A 217 -20.93 12.36 -21.45
C LYS A 217 -19.55 12.14 -22.07
N VAL A 218 -19.40 11.03 -22.81
CA VAL A 218 -18.18 10.71 -23.56
C VAL A 218 -18.57 10.40 -25.01
N PRO A 219 -18.31 11.33 -25.97
CA PRO A 219 -18.56 11.07 -27.38
C PRO A 219 -17.70 9.92 -27.91
N GLY A 220 -18.16 9.27 -28.98
CA GLY A 220 -17.39 8.23 -29.66
C GLY A 220 -16.26 8.82 -30.50
N CYS A 221 -15.18 8.06 -30.69
CA CYS A 221 -13.94 8.37 -31.45
C CYS A 221 -12.69 8.62 -30.58
N ASN A 222 -11.52 8.38 -31.19
CA ASN A 222 -10.20 8.47 -30.56
C ASN A 222 -9.87 9.86 -29.97
N GLU A 223 -10.44 10.92 -30.51
CA GLU A 223 -10.18 12.29 -30.02
C GLU A 223 -10.77 12.54 -28.62
N TYR A 224 -11.82 11.79 -28.25
CA TYR A 224 -12.47 11.87 -26.94
C TYR A 224 -11.94 10.83 -25.93
N ALA A 225 -11.08 9.92 -26.38
CA ALA A 225 -10.42 8.95 -25.54
C ALA A 225 -9.48 9.62 -24.53
N GLY A 226 -9.16 8.88 -23.48
CA GLY A 226 -8.31 9.37 -22.42
C GLY A 226 -7.97 8.26 -21.45
N TYR A 227 -7.46 8.65 -20.29
CA TYR A 227 -7.15 7.70 -19.23
C TYR A 227 -7.30 8.34 -17.86
N VAL A 228 -7.60 7.49 -16.89
CA VAL A 228 -7.58 7.84 -15.48
C VAL A 228 -6.32 7.25 -14.85
N THR A 229 -5.61 8.04 -14.06
CA THR A 229 -4.56 7.51 -13.18
C THR A 229 -4.95 7.66 -11.72
N PHE A 230 -4.44 6.79 -10.87
CA PHE A 230 -4.48 6.97 -9.41
C PHE A 230 -3.28 6.28 -8.77
N ARG A 231 -2.94 6.67 -7.54
CA ARG A 231 -1.78 6.12 -6.82
C ARG A 231 -2.16 5.29 -5.60
N PHE A 232 -1.31 4.33 -5.30
CA PHE A 232 -1.33 3.61 -4.03
C PHE A 232 0.10 3.46 -3.46
N LYS A 233 0.20 3.34 -2.14
CA LYS A 233 1.44 3.07 -1.42
C LYS A 233 1.46 1.65 -0.91
N VAL A 234 2.60 0.97 -1.06
CA VAL A 234 2.85 -0.33 -0.46
C VAL A 234 3.43 -0.09 0.93
N VAL A 235 2.69 -0.50 1.96
CA VAL A 235 3.09 -0.31 3.36
C VAL A 235 3.31 -1.65 4.04
N GLN A 236 4.34 -1.69 4.88
CA GLN A 236 4.71 -2.83 5.70
C GLN A 236 5.20 -2.32 7.06
N PRO A 237 4.58 -2.75 8.17
CA PRO A 237 5.15 -2.49 9.48
C PRO A 237 6.38 -3.40 9.68
N ASN A 238 7.49 -2.81 10.11
CA ASN A 238 8.68 -3.54 10.54
C ASN A 238 9.42 -2.74 11.63
N PHE A 239 10.17 -3.40 12.48
CA PHE A 239 10.94 -2.72 13.52
C PHE A 239 12.17 -3.53 13.92
N GLU A 240 13.17 -2.86 14.47
CA GLU A 240 14.32 -3.48 15.10
C GLU A 240 14.41 -3.08 16.58
N VAL A 241 14.92 -4.01 17.39
CA VAL A 241 15.20 -3.77 18.80
C VAL A 241 16.59 -4.27 19.11
N THR A 242 17.44 -3.40 19.66
CA THR A 242 18.76 -3.78 20.17
C THR A 242 18.77 -3.60 21.68
N LYS A 243 19.32 -4.59 22.39
CA LYS A 243 19.52 -4.54 23.84
C LYS A 243 20.99 -4.76 24.16
N LEU A 244 21.59 -3.79 24.85
CA LEU A 244 22.96 -3.87 25.35
C LEU A 244 22.96 -3.67 26.87
N VAL A 245 24.05 -4.09 27.49
CA VAL A 245 24.26 -3.98 28.94
C VAL A 245 25.62 -3.37 29.22
N SER A 246 25.72 -2.58 30.28
CA SER A 246 26.96 -2.06 30.83
C SER A 246 26.99 -2.29 32.34
N LYS A 247 28.18 -2.34 32.94
CA LYS A 247 28.29 -2.15 34.39
C LYS A 247 27.83 -0.74 34.75
N SER A 248 27.12 -0.59 35.85
CA SER A 248 26.43 0.68 36.14
C SER A 248 27.41 1.85 36.22
N GLY A 249 27.10 2.92 35.49
CA GLY A 249 27.93 4.13 35.42
C GLY A 249 29.15 4.06 34.49
N GLU A 250 29.50 2.89 33.93
CA GLU A 250 30.66 2.78 33.03
C GLU A 250 30.37 3.25 31.60
N ASN A 251 29.11 3.29 31.17
CA ASN A 251 28.68 3.64 29.81
C ASN A 251 29.36 2.83 28.68
N LYS A 252 29.88 1.65 28.99
CA LYS A 252 30.49 0.69 28.06
C LYS A 252 29.49 -0.41 27.73
N PHE A 253 28.63 -0.17 26.73
CA PHE A 253 27.55 -1.07 26.38
C PHE A 253 28.02 -2.19 25.44
N SER A 254 27.71 -3.43 25.80
CA SER A 254 28.01 -4.65 25.04
C SER A 254 26.87 -5.65 25.15
N GLU A 255 26.90 -6.74 24.37
CA GLU A 255 25.88 -7.80 24.45
C GLU A 255 25.89 -8.55 25.79
N SER A 256 27.04 -8.54 26.47
CA SER A 256 27.19 -9.16 27.78
C SER A 256 28.25 -8.44 28.62
N VAL A 257 28.09 -8.53 29.94
CA VAL A 257 29.07 -8.11 30.94
C VAL A 257 29.15 -9.16 32.04
N THR A 258 30.30 -9.29 32.69
CA THR A 258 30.44 -10.07 33.92
C THR A 258 30.07 -9.19 35.11
N ALA A 259 29.15 -9.67 35.95
CA ALA A 259 28.70 -9.01 37.17
C ALA A 259 28.65 -10.01 38.33
N ASN A 260 28.95 -9.55 39.52
CA ASN A 260 28.85 -10.30 40.77
C ASN A 260 27.47 -10.07 41.44
N PRO A 261 27.03 -10.96 42.34
CA PRO A 261 25.84 -10.70 43.15
C PRO A 261 25.94 -9.36 43.90
N GLY A 262 24.92 -8.52 43.73
CA GLY A 262 24.87 -7.17 44.32
C GLY A 262 25.37 -6.06 43.38
N ASP A 263 26.05 -6.38 42.28
CA ASP A 263 26.42 -5.38 41.27
C ASP A 263 25.17 -4.81 40.58
N LYS A 264 25.24 -3.52 40.23
CA LYS A 264 24.25 -2.88 39.36
C LYS A 264 24.74 -2.90 37.91
N VAL A 265 23.82 -3.09 36.98
CA VAL A 265 24.06 -3.00 35.54
C VAL A 265 23.04 -2.06 34.91
N ASP A 266 23.46 -1.34 33.89
CA ASP A 266 22.61 -0.46 33.10
C ASP A 266 22.25 -1.18 31.79
N TYR A 267 20.96 -1.29 31.48
CA TYR A 267 20.50 -1.79 30.19
C TYR A 267 20.15 -0.63 29.26
N ARG A 268 20.57 -0.73 28.00
CA ARG A 268 20.18 0.18 26.92
C ARG A 268 19.36 -0.62 25.92
N ILE A 269 18.08 -0.25 25.79
CA ILE A 269 17.17 -0.80 24.80
C ILE A 269 16.92 0.28 23.77
N MET A 270 17.21 -0.02 22.52
CA MET A 270 16.96 0.84 21.37
C MET A 270 15.84 0.22 20.55
N TYR A 271 14.87 1.05 20.17
CA TYR A 271 13.80 0.71 19.25
C TYR A 271 13.96 1.56 18.00
N GLU A 272 13.80 0.95 16.83
CA GLU A 272 13.79 1.66 15.55
C GLU A 272 12.63 1.16 14.69
N ASN A 273 11.82 2.08 14.16
CA ASN A 273 10.83 1.73 13.14
C ASN A 273 11.49 1.61 11.77
N THR A 274 11.87 0.39 11.38
CA THR A 274 12.41 0.05 10.05
C THR A 274 11.33 -0.21 9.00
N GLY A 275 10.05 -0.02 9.35
CA GLY A 275 8.90 -0.17 8.47
C GLY A 275 8.69 1.03 7.55
N SER A 276 7.64 0.96 6.73
CA SER A 276 7.27 2.01 5.77
C SER A 276 6.03 2.82 6.18
N THR A 277 5.56 2.63 7.41
CA THR A 277 4.41 3.33 7.99
C THR A 277 4.70 3.73 9.43
N VAL A 278 4.01 4.77 9.90
CA VAL A 278 4.00 5.14 11.32
C VAL A 278 3.48 3.96 12.14
N GLN A 279 4.16 3.68 13.24
CA GLN A 279 3.76 2.70 14.25
C GLN A 279 3.27 3.46 15.48
N ASN A 280 1.99 3.32 15.79
CA ASN A 280 1.37 4.01 16.92
C ASN A 280 1.30 3.12 18.15
N ASN A 281 1.39 3.72 19.33
CA ASN A 281 1.28 3.03 20.62
C ASN A 281 2.28 1.87 20.76
N VAL A 282 3.54 2.12 20.41
CA VAL A 282 4.61 1.14 20.55
C VAL A 282 4.81 0.85 22.03
N VAL A 283 4.77 -0.42 22.42
CA VAL A 283 4.99 -0.86 23.79
C VAL A 283 6.29 -1.65 23.87
N VAL A 284 7.21 -1.21 24.73
CA VAL A 284 8.45 -1.93 25.04
C VAL A 284 8.29 -2.69 26.35
N LYS A 285 8.80 -3.92 26.36
CA LYS A 285 8.87 -4.77 27.54
C LYS A 285 10.24 -5.45 27.57
N ASP A 286 10.80 -5.57 28.76
CA ASP A 286 12.04 -6.27 29.02
C ASP A 286 11.86 -7.38 30.07
N THR A 287 12.01 -8.64 29.65
CA THR A 287 12.02 -9.77 30.58
C THR A 287 13.44 -9.94 31.13
N LEU A 288 13.64 -9.64 32.41
CA LEU A 288 14.93 -9.78 33.05
C LEU A 288 15.33 -11.26 33.28
N PRO A 289 16.63 -11.59 33.24
CA PRO A 289 17.12 -12.90 33.65
C PRO A 289 16.80 -13.19 35.13
N ALA A 290 16.69 -14.46 35.51
CA ALA A 290 16.23 -14.89 36.84
C ALA A 290 17.03 -14.31 38.03
N ASN A 291 18.30 -13.96 37.84
CA ASN A 291 19.18 -13.44 38.91
C ASN A 291 19.36 -11.91 38.84
N VAL A 292 18.55 -11.22 38.05
CA VAL A 292 18.59 -9.76 37.91
C VAL A 292 17.25 -9.20 38.39
N SER A 293 17.32 -8.24 39.30
CA SER A 293 16.14 -7.51 39.79
C SER A 293 16.12 -6.10 39.21
N TYR A 294 14.92 -5.62 38.91
CA TYR A 294 14.72 -4.25 38.45
C TYR A 294 14.91 -3.26 39.61
N VAL A 295 15.59 -2.15 39.36
CA VAL A 295 15.72 -1.05 40.31
C VAL A 295 14.60 -0.03 40.03
N ALA A 296 13.69 0.18 40.98
CA ALA A 296 12.58 1.12 40.84
C ALA A 296 13.06 2.55 40.51
N GLY A 297 12.37 3.25 39.63
CA GLY A 297 12.68 4.61 39.18
C GLY A 297 13.94 4.73 38.32
N SER A 298 14.51 3.61 37.83
CA SER A 298 15.74 3.60 37.03
C SER A 298 15.50 3.70 35.53
N SER A 299 14.26 3.54 35.06
CA SER A 299 13.97 3.62 33.63
C SER A 299 13.94 5.05 33.12
N LEU A 300 14.79 5.31 32.14
CA LEU A 300 14.90 6.57 31.41
C LEU A 300 14.70 6.31 29.92
N MET A 301 14.09 7.26 29.23
CA MET A 301 13.91 7.23 27.77
C MET A 301 14.35 8.56 27.16
N ALA A 302 15.02 8.45 26.03
CA ALA A 302 15.24 9.55 25.09
C ALA A 302 14.75 9.11 23.70
N SER A 303 14.25 10.06 22.94
CA SER A 303 13.80 9.92 21.55
C SER A 303 14.03 11.23 20.79
N ALA A 304 13.81 11.22 19.47
CA ALA A 304 13.81 12.44 18.66
C ALA A 304 12.82 13.50 19.18
N ALA A 305 11.65 13.07 19.67
CA ALA A 305 10.64 13.98 20.25
C ALA A 305 11.14 14.71 21.52
N SER A 306 12.06 14.09 22.27
CA SER A 306 12.72 14.69 23.44
C SER A 306 14.04 15.39 23.10
N ALA A 307 14.38 15.57 21.82
CA ALA A 307 15.69 16.07 21.37
C ALA A 307 16.87 15.31 22.00
N GLY A 308 16.72 14.00 22.19
CA GLY A 308 17.73 13.14 22.81
C GLY A 308 17.89 13.31 24.34
N GLN A 309 17.03 14.09 24.99
CA GLN A 309 17.07 14.25 26.45
C GLN A 309 16.39 13.08 27.15
N TYR A 310 17.09 12.49 28.13
CA TYR A 310 16.55 11.41 28.94
C TYR A 310 15.53 11.92 29.96
N ALA A 311 14.33 11.35 29.93
CA ALA A 311 13.28 11.58 30.91
C ALA A 311 12.90 10.27 31.61
N LYS A 312 12.47 10.37 32.89
CA LYS A 312 11.94 9.21 33.62
C LYS A 312 10.66 8.71 32.95
N ILE A 313 10.56 7.38 32.84
CA ILE A 313 9.36 6.69 32.35
C ILE A 313 8.84 5.74 33.44
N SER A 314 7.66 5.16 33.19
CA SER A 314 7.05 4.19 34.10
C SER A 314 7.97 2.99 34.38
N ASP A 315 7.94 2.50 35.62
CA ASP A 315 8.65 1.31 36.08
C ASP A 315 8.09 -0.01 35.50
N ASN A 316 7.03 0.06 34.69
CA ASN A 316 6.34 -1.11 34.13
C ASN A 316 7.14 -1.86 33.06
N ILE A 317 8.37 -1.44 32.73
CA ILE A 317 9.19 -2.02 31.66
C ILE A 317 9.41 -3.53 31.81
N THR A 318 9.48 -4.04 33.04
CA THR A 318 9.68 -5.47 33.33
C THR A 318 8.39 -6.24 33.61
N THR A 319 7.25 -5.56 33.60
CA THR A 319 5.94 -6.13 33.94
C THR A 319 5.22 -6.69 32.70
N ALA A 320 4.03 -7.25 32.89
CA ALA A 320 3.21 -7.74 31.78
C ALA A 320 2.70 -6.61 30.86
N THR A 321 2.51 -5.39 31.37
CA THR A 321 1.95 -4.25 30.62
C THR A 321 3.01 -3.51 29.80
N GLY A 322 4.28 -3.54 30.21
CA GLY A 322 5.36 -2.80 29.56
C GLY A 322 5.20 -1.29 29.68
N VAL A 323 5.94 -0.55 28.84
CA VAL A 323 5.85 0.91 28.75
C VAL A 323 5.46 1.29 27.33
N ASN A 324 4.39 2.07 27.17
CA ASN A 324 4.05 2.71 25.90
C ASN A 324 5.01 3.88 25.66
N ILE A 325 5.77 3.80 24.58
CA ILE A 325 6.83 4.75 24.22
C ILE A 325 6.37 5.73 23.13
N GLY A 326 5.10 5.65 22.70
CA GLY A 326 4.47 6.59 21.78
C GLY A 326 4.39 6.09 20.34
N SER A 327 4.51 7.02 19.40
CA SER A 327 4.39 6.76 17.97
C SER A 327 5.67 7.09 17.24
N TYR A 328 6.08 6.20 16.33
CA TYR A 328 7.35 6.29 15.62
C TYR A 328 7.09 6.27 14.11
N ALA A 329 7.51 7.33 13.42
CA ALA A 329 7.53 7.36 11.96
C ALA A 329 8.60 6.40 11.41
N PRO A 330 8.57 6.02 10.11
CA PRO A 330 9.68 5.30 9.49
C PRO A 330 11.02 5.98 9.80
N THR A 331 12.05 5.20 10.14
CA THR A 331 13.39 5.66 10.55
C THR A 331 13.44 6.48 11.84
N GLY A 332 12.33 6.53 12.59
CA GLY A 332 12.21 7.22 13.88
C GLY A 332 12.49 6.33 15.08
#